data_AF-A0A6J1W5W3-F1
#
_entry.id   AF-A0A6J1W5W3-F1
#
_cell.length_a   1.000
_cell.length_b   1.000
_cell.length_c   1.000
_cell.angle_alpha   90.00
_cell.angle_beta   90.00
_cell.angle_gamma   90.00
#
_symmetry.space_group_name_H-M   'P 1'
#
loop_
_entity.id
_entity.type
_entity.pdbx_description
1 polymer ?
#
loop_
_entity_poly.entity_id
_entity_poly.type
_entity_poly.pdbx_seq_one_letter_code
_entity_poly.pdbx_strand_id
1 'polypeptide(L)'
;VTVHPFVEVTFQKTVYQTSTADGSHPCWNEELQVDFNSPAHDYTFLGLSKIKDNINISIFDEFVIEKHEDACPNSCSGHSYIRKNWLGSIVFPFSALLEQSKICGTFQIDMPSVVLGYTWSKTYVPPKEECLGQNLKEYSFLTIFATIEPQLSSAENNLELDTFADHEAETLLQRAYIFKQTWKAVFPKRRIMTSVFNNQGRNILVTKYISPLNPPQLFLDMYPKDPNSTSDLISRFVSLIPCIADTVDENNDVDVWMTSE
;
A
#
# COMPACT_ATOMS: atom_id res chain seq x y z
N VAL A 1 21.62 18.16 27.40
CA VAL A 1 21.79 16.70 27.27
C VAL A 1 21.74 16.40 25.79
N THR A 2 22.79 15.77 25.27
CA THR A 2 22.80 15.26 23.91
C THR A 2 21.94 14.01 23.86
N VAL A 3 21.13 13.88 22.81
CA VAL A 3 20.38 12.66 22.56
C VAL A 3 21.32 11.62 21.95
N HIS A 4 21.08 10.36 22.24
CA HIS A 4 21.79 9.19 21.71
C HIS A 4 20.81 8.27 20.95
N PRO A 5 20.31 8.71 19.78
CA PRO A 5 19.29 7.96 19.06
C PRO A 5 19.84 6.71 18.36
N PHE A 6 19.01 5.67 18.31
CA PHE A 6 19.19 4.47 17.50
C PHE A 6 17.87 4.08 16.83
N VAL A 7 17.97 3.28 15.77
CA VAL A 7 16.82 2.79 15.01
C VAL A 7 16.59 1.32 15.31
N GLU A 8 15.34 0.96 15.55
CA GLU A 8 14.88 -0.41 15.77
C GLU A 8 13.89 -0.80 14.67
N VAL A 9 14.21 -1.85 13.92
CA VAL A 9 13.37 -2.40 12.85
C VAL A 9 12.73 -3.69 13.36
N THR A 10 11.40 -3.73 13.37
CA THR A 10 10.61 -4.89 13.77
C THR A 10 9.85 -5.46 12.58
N PHE A 11 10.07 -6.73 12.31
CA PHE A 11 9.40 -7.47 11.25
C PHE A 11 9.17 -8.92 11.69
N GLN A 12 7.96 -9.45 11.47
CA GLN A 12 7.58 -10.82 11.88
C GLN A 12 7.91 -11.19 13.35
N LYS A 13 7.83 -10.21 14.26
CA LYS A 13 8.18 -10.32 15.69
C LYS A 13 9.69 -10.45 15.98
N THR A 14 10.53 -10.37 14.96
CA THR A 14 11.98 -10.23 15.13
C THR A 14 12.34 -8.75 15.17
N VAL A 15 13.28 -8.42 16.04
CA VAL A 15 13.71 -7.04 16.31
C VAL A 15 15.19 -6.92 15.95
N TYR A 16 15.50 -5.94 15.10
CA TYR A 16 16.85 -5.59 14.67
C TYR A 16 17.13 -4.14 15.10
N GLN A 17 18.36 -3.81 15.47
CA GLN A 17 18.70 -2.45 15.92
C GLN A 17 20.05 -2.00 15.37
N THR A 18 20.17 -0.71 15.09
CA THR A 18 21.44 -0.05 14.75
C THR A 18 22.28 0.21 15.99
N SER A 19 23.53 0.64 15.80
CA SER A 19 24.28 1.29 16.86
C SER A 19 23.66 2.64 17.26
N THR A 20 24.03 3.13 18.43
CA THR A 20 23.63 4.44 18.93
C THR A 20 24.50 5.53 18.33
N ALA A 21 23.87 6.61 17.89
CA ALA A 21 24.54 7.75 17.29
C ALA A 21 24.37 8.99 18.18
N ASP A 22 25.25 9.98 18.05
CA ASP A 22 25.23 11.18 18.88
C ASP A 22 24.50 12.35 18.20
N GLY A 23 23.65 13.03 18.96
CA GLY A 23 23.07 14.31 18.59
C GLY A 23 21.72 14.22 17.85
N SER A 24 21.16 15.40 17.55
CA SER A 24 19.81 15.55 16.99
C SER A 24 19.70 15.26 15.48
N HIS A 25 20.83 15.11 14.78
CA HIS A 25 20.91 14.79 13.36
C HIS A 25 21.83 13.58 13.16
N PRO A 26 21.46 12.40 13.67
CA PRO A 26 22.30 11.21 13.61
C PRO A 26 22.50 10.72 12.17
N CYS A 27 23.66 10.13 11.91
CA CYS A 27 23.95 9.43 10.65
C CYS A 27 24.47 8.03 10.98
N TRP A 28 23.60 7.03 10.91
CA TRP A 28 23.97 5.64 11.19
C TRP A 28 24.74 5.01 10.02
N ASN A 29 24.25 5.16 8.79
CA ASN A 29 24.81 4.50 7.60
C ASN A 29 25.07 2.99 7.80
N GLU A 30 24.18 2.35 8.56
CA GLU A 30 24.25 0.93 8.88
C GLU A 30 23.26 0.12 8.05
N GLU A 31 23.66 -1.10 7.69
CA GLU A 31 22.83 -2.07 6.99
C GLU A 31 22.27 -3.07 7.99
N LEU A 32 20.95 -3.23 8.01
CA LEU A 32 20.27 -4.24 8.83
C LEU A 32 19.73 -5.34 7.91
N GLN A 33 20.21 -6.56 8.11
CA GLN A 33 19.66 -7.75 7.45
C GLN A 33 18.47 -8.25 8.23
N VAL A 34 17.29 -8.15 7.62
CA VAL A 34 16.01 -8.54 8.22
C VAL A 34 15.58 -9.86 7.59
N ASP A 35 15.51 -10.90 8.41
CA ASP A 35 15.12 -12.23 7.95
C ASP A 35 13.61 -12.27 7.67
N PHE A 36 13.24 -12.99 6.61
CA PHE A 36 11.86 -13.21 6.24
C PHE A 36 11.53 -14.71 6.26
N ASN A 37 10.49 -15.07 7.01
CA ASN A 37 9.99 -16.44 7.12
C ASN A 37 8.59 -16.53 6.49
N SER A 38 8.46 -17.29 5.40
CA SER A 38 7.16 -17.59 4.79
C SER A 38 6.41 -18.66 5.62
N PRO A 39 5.12 -18.47 5.96
CA PRO A 39 4.32 -19.43 6.73
C PRO A 39 4.24 -20.84 6.14
N ALA A 40 4.44 -20.97 4.82
CA ALA A 40 4.39 -22.23 4.10
C ALA A 40 5.72 -22.58 3.41
N HIS A 41 6.81 -21.86 3.71
CA HIS A 41 8.05 -21.86 2.93
C HIS A 41 7.85 -21.60 1.42
N ASP A 42 6.71 -20.99 1.09
CA ASP A 42 6.38 -20.58 -0.26
C ASP A 42 6.95 -19.18 -0.46
N TYR A 43 8.06 -19.13 -1.19
CA TYR A 43 8.76 -17.89 -1.56
C TYR A 43 8.38 -17.42 -2.98
N THR A 44 7.33 -18.00 -3.58
CA THR A 44 6.80 -17.48 -4.84
C THR A 44 6.18 -16.09 -4.63
N PHE A 45 6.22 -15.25 -5.65
CA PHE A 45 5.61 -13.91 -5.60
C PHE A 45 4.14 -13.95 -5.17
N LEU A 46 3.37 -14.95 -5.61
CA LEU A 46 1.98 -15.16 -5.20
C LEU A 46 1.84 -15.51 -3.71
N GLY A 47 2.75 -16.33 -3.18
CA GLY A 47 2.84 -16.60 -1.74
C GLY A 47 3.16 -15.34 -0.93
N LEU A 48 4.16 -14.57 -1.38
CA LEU A 48 4.62 -13.34 -0.75
C LEU A 48 3.58 -12.21 -0.82
N SER A 49 2.82 -12.10 -1.90
CA SER A 49 1.77 -11.09 -2.07
C SER A 49 0.59 -11.24 -1.09
N LYS A 50 0.41 -12.42 -0.51
CA LYS A 50 -0.64 -12.69 0.48
C LYS A 50 -0.26 -12.20 1.87
N ILE A 51 1.00 -11.84 2.08
CA ILE A 51 1.54 -11.46 3.38
C ILE A 51 1.18 -10.01 3.67
N LYS A 52 0.53 -9.80 4.82
CA LYS A 52 0.08 -8.49 5.29
C LYS A 52 0.96 -7.94 6.41
N ASP A 53 2.13 -8.52 6.60
CA ASP A 53 3.07 -8.08 7.62
C ASP A 53 3.59 -6.69 7.30
N ASN A 54 3.73 -5.88 8.35
CA ASN A 54 4.28 -4.54 8.26
C ASN A 54 5.72 -4.55 8.78
N ILE A 55 6.57 -3.77 8.11
CA ILE A 55 7.91 -3.44 8.60
C ILE A 55 7.76 -2.17 9.41
N ASN A 56 8.01 -2.27 10.72
CA ASN A 56 7.94 -1.15 11.64
C ASN A 56 9.35 -0.66 11.92
N ILE A 57 9.62 0.61 11.62
CA ILE A 57 10.89 1.26 11.95
C ILE A 57 10.59 2.26 13.06
N SER A 58 11.15 2.05 14.24
CA SER A 58 10.99 2.92 15.40
C SER A 58 12.32 3.56 15.77
N ILE A 59 12.27 4.82 16.18
CA ILE A 59 13.44 5.57 16.61
C ILE A 59 13.34 5.71 18.12
N PHE A 60 14.44 5.38 18.80
CA PHE A 60 14.55 5.46 20.24
C PHE A 60 15.76 6.30 20.62
N ASP A 61 15.69 6.95 21.76
CA ASP A 61 16.82 7.57 22.45
C ASP A 61 17.29 6.65 23.58
N GLU A 62 18.58 6.36 23.61
CA GLU A 62 19.20 5.60 24.70
C GLU A 62 19.59 6.54 25.84
N PHE A 63 19.09 6.28 27.04
CA PHE A 63 19.39 7.07 28.22
C PHE A 63 19.92 6.18 29.35
N VAL A 64 21.18 6.37 29.72
CA VAL A 64 21.81 5.67 30.84
C VAL A 64 21.48 6.39 32.14
N ILE A 65 20.75 5.72 33.03
CA ILE A 65 20.47 6.25 34.38
C ILE A 65 21.40 5.55 35.36
N GLU A 66 22.31 6.32 35.94
CA GLU A 66 23.13 5.86 37.06
C GLU A 66 22.32 5.95 38.35
N LYS A 67 22.12 4.83 39.06
CA LYS A 67 21.62 4.88 40.44
C LYS A 67 22.78 5.17 41.38
N HIS A 68 22.76 6.35 41.99
CA HIS A 68 23.46 6.57 43.24
C HIS A 68 22.54 6.12 44.39
N GLU A 69 22.90 5.04 45.07
CA GLU A 69 22.30 4.69 46.36
C GLU A 69 23.04 5.47 47.46
N ASP A 70 22.39 6.47 48.03
CA ASP A 70 22.94 7.30 49.12
C ASP A 70 23.09 6.56 50.47
N ALA A 71 23.06 5.22 50.48
CA ALA A 71 23.14 4.42 51.71
C ALA A 71 23.71 2.99 51.54
N CYS A 72 24.73 2.78 50.69
CA CYS A 72 25.44 1.49 50.65
C CYS A 72 26.73 1.55 51.51
N PRO A 73 26.78 0.90 52.69
CA PRO A 73 28.02 0.73 53.43
C PRO A 73 28.80 -0.45 52.81
N ASN A 74 29.89 -0.11 52.12
CA ASN A 74 30.88 -0.99 51.48
C ASN A 74 30.56 -1.47 50.04
N SER A 75 31.28 -0.88 49.10
CA SER A 75 31.58 -1.38 47.73
C SER A 75 30.40 -1.89 46.92
N CYS A 76 29.41 -1.04 46.64
CA CYS A 76 28.36 -1.34 45.68
C CYS A 76 28.79 -0.76 44.31
N SER A 77 29.12 -1.64 43.37
CA SER A 77 29.35 -1.28 41.96
C SER A 77 28.10 -0.55 41.44
N GLY A 78 28.25 0.67 40.94
CA GLY A 78 27.12 1.48 40.47
C GLY A 78 26.23 0.68 39.51
N HIS A 79 24.97 0.49 39.89
CA HIS A 79 23.97 -0.14 39.04
C HIS A 79 23.43 0.92 38.08
N SER A 80 23.99 1.00 36.87
CA SER A 80 23.37 1.75 35.77
C SER A 80 22.32 0.87 35.08
N TYR A 81 21.21 1.48 34.65
CA TYR A 81 20.25 0.83 33.77
C TYR A 81 20.00 1.69 32.55
N ILE A 82 19.90 1.01 31.40
CA ILE A 82 19.66 1.63 30.11
C ILE A 82 18.15 1.73 29.91
N ARG A 83 17.66 2.94 29.68
CA ARG A 83 16.27 3.23 29.33
C ARG A 83 16.18 3.59 27.85
N LYS A 84 15.23 2.98 27.15
CA LYS A 84 14.86 3.34 25.77
C LYS A 84 13.67 4.30 25.79
N ASN A 85 13.81 5.50 25.24
CA ASN A 85 12.72 6.46 25.09
C ASN A 85 12.28 6.51 23.62
N TRP A 86 11.01 6.23 23.34
CA TRP A 86 10.50 6.25 21.97
C TRP A 86 10.33 7.69 21.46
N LEU A 87 10.87 7.98 20.28
CA LEU A 87 10.82 9.31 19.64
C LEU A 87 9.82 9.37 18.48
N GLY A 88 9.60 8.25 17.79
CA GLY A 88 8.68 8.17 16.66
C GLY A 88 8.82 6.88 15.87
N SER A 89 7.95 6.67 14.89
CA SER A 89 7.97 5.49 14.03
C SER A 89 7.55 5.77 12.58
N ILE A 90 7.93 4.85 11.70
CA ILE A 90 7.50 4.75 10.31
C ILE A 90 7.07 3.31 10.08
N VAL A 91 5.95 3.13 9.39
CA VAL A 91 5.41 1.81 9.08
C VAL A 91 5.18 1.72 7.59
N PHE A 92 5.72 0.67 6.96
CA PHE A 92 5.39 0.35 5.57
C PHE A 92 5.00 -1.12 5.45
N PRO A 93 3.98 -1.43 4.64
CA PRO A 93 3.58 -2.80 4.39
C PRO A 93 4.67 -3.52 3.58
N PHE A 94 4.93 -4.79 3.89
CA PHE A 94 5.88 -5.61 3.14
C PHE A 94 5.53 -5.68 1.65
N SER A 95 4.24 -5.64 1.30
CA SER A 95 3.77 -5.61 -0.08
C SER A 95 4.33 -4.42 -0.89
N ALA A 96 4.53 -3.26 -0.27
CA ALA A 96 5.11 -2.10 -0.95
C ALA A 96 6.59 -2.34 -1.33
N LEU A 97 7.34 -3.02 -0.44
CA LEU A 97 8.72 -3.39 -0.71
C LEU A 97 8.79 -4.49 -1.79
N LEU A 98 7.84 -5.43 -1.76
CA LEU A 98 7.71 -6.51 -2.75
C LEU A 98 7.42 -5.97 -4.17
N GLU A 99 6.52 -4.99 -4.29
CA GLU A 99 6.14 -4.41 -5.59
C GLU A 99 7.23 -3.55 -6.22
N GLN A 100 7.95 -2.77 -5.41
CA GLN A 100 8.96 -1.83 -5.89
C GLN A 100 10.36 -2.44 -5.97
N SER A 101 10.58 -3.63 -5.37
CA SER A 101 11.88 -4.30 -5.13
C SER A 101 12.91 -3.49 -4.33
N LYS A 102 12.72 -2.17 -4.22
CA LYS A 102 13.57 -1.19 -3.60
C LYS A 102 12.73 0.00 -3.14
N ILE A 103 12.95 0.44 -1.90
CA ILE A 103 12.42 1.68 -1.35
C ILE A 103 13.62 2.56 -0.97
N CYS A 104 13.67 3.77 -1.50
CA CYS A 104 14.72 4.74 -1.19
C CYS A 104 14.09 6.12 -1.09
N GLY A 105 14.30 6.81 0.03
CA GLY A 105 13.78 8.16 0.20
C GLY A 105 13.90 8.67 1.63
N THR A 106 13.49 9.92 1.80
CA THR A 106 13.39 10.58 3.09
C THR A 106 11.92 10.63 3.49
N PHE A 107 11.60 9.98 4.61
CA PHE A 107 10.24 9.79 5.09
C PHE A 107 10.02 10.61 6.34
N GLN A 108 8.83 11.21 6.46
CA GLN A 108 8.43 11.88 7.69
C GLN A 108 8.13 10.84 8.77
N ILE A 109 8.66 11.06 9.97
CA ILE A 109 8.44 10.19 11.13
C ILE A 109 7.10 10.56 11.78
N ASP A 110 6.31 9.54 12.15
CA ASP A 110 5.14 9.72 13.00
C ASP A 110 5.60 9.88 14.46
N MET A 111 5.39 11.07 15.00
CA MET A 111 5.87 11.47 16.33
C MET A 111 4.68 11.70 17.27
N PRO A 112 4.83 11.40 18.57
CA PRO A 112 3.79 11.73 19.53
C PRO A 112 3.61 13.24 19.61
N SER A 113 2.39 13.69 19.95
CA SER A 113 2.08 15.12 20.01
C SER A 113 2.92 15.90 21.04
N VAL A 114 3.46 15.21 22.05
CA VAL A 114 4.34 15.77 23.06
C VAL A 114 5.44 14.76 23.38
N VAL A 115 6.71 15.16 23.22
CA VAL A 115 7.88 14.38 23.64
C VAL A 115 8.44 14.99 24.92
N LEU A 116 8.10 14.40 26.08
CA LEU A 116 8.47 14.95 27.39
C LEU A 116 9.99 14.87 27.64
N GLY A 117 10.59 16.01 28.00
CA GLY A 117 12.04 16.10 28.29
C GLY A 117 12.91 16.41 27.08
N TYR A 118 12.32 16.58 25.89
CA TYR A 118 13.02 16.93 24.66
C TYR A 118 12.60 18.31 24.17
N THR A 119 13.53 19.00 23.51
CA THR A 119 13.31 20.31 22.90
C THR A 119 13.94 20.30 21.52
N TRP A 120 13.33 21.02 20.58
CA TRP A 120 13.84 21.08 19.22
C TRP A 120 15.17 21.82 19.12
N SER A 121 16.01 21.33 18.22
CA SER A 121 17.30 21.95 17.97
C SER A 121 17.09 23.35 17.40
N LYS A 122 17.73 24.36 18.00
CA LYS A 122 17.69 25.76 17.50
C LYS A 122 18.34 25.93 16.12
N THR A 123 19.03 24.91 15.62
CA THR A 123 19.63 24.84 14.28
C THR A 123 18.70 24.26 13.22
N TYR A 124 17.45 23.91 13.58
CA TYR A 124 16.47 23.39 12.63
C TYR A 124 16.13 24.45 11.58
N VAL A 125 16.43 24.14 10.32
CA VAL A 125 15.99 24.91 9.16
C VAL A 125 14.91 24.06 8.48
N PRO A 126 13.63 24.47 8.51
CA PRO A 126 12.59 23.72 7.82
C PRO A 126 12.90 23.66 6.31
N PRO A 127 12.48 22.59 5.62
CA PRO A 127 12.54 22.54 4.16
C PRO A 127 11.85 23.78 3.59
N LYS A 128 12.51 24.50 2.69
CA LYS A 128 11.98 25.72 2.07
C LYS A 128 10.84 25.36 1.10
N GLU A 129 9.66 25.12 1.63
CA GLU A 129 8.39 25.25 0.91
C GLU A 129 7.50 26.24 1.66
N GLU A 130 6.91 27.16 0.89
CA GLU A 130 6.22 28.36 1.34
C GLU A 130 4.97 28.06 2.16
N CYS A 131 5.12 27.85 3.47
CA CYS A 131 3.98 27.79 4.39
C CYS A 131 3.89 29.08 5.21
N LEU A 132 3.12 30.03 4.69
CA LEU A 132 2.64 31.21 5.41
C LEU A 132 1.76 30.80 6.61
N GLY A 133 2.25 31.04 7.82
CA GLY A 133 1.39 31.48 8.94
C GLY A 133 0.55 30.44 9.69
N GLN A 134 0.90 29.16 9.70
CA GLN A 134 0.29 28.18 10.63
C GLN A 134 1.40 27.55 11.48
N ASN A 135 1.16 27.43 12.79
CA ASN A 135 2.09 26.87 13.78
C ASN A 135 2.92 25.72 13.15
N LEU A 136 4.21 25.97 12.92
CA LEU A 136 5.12 25.02 12.30
C LEU A 136 5.16 23.78 13.19
N LYS A 137 4.40 22.76 12.82
CA LYS A 137 4.45 21.47 13.49
C LYS A 137 5.86 20.95 13.23
N GLU A 138 6.63 20.79 14.29
CA GLU A 138 8.03 20.41 14.17
C GLU A 138 8.08 18.94 13.73
N TYR A 139 8.65 18.68 12.55
CA TYR A 139 8.69 17.36 11.94
C TYR A 139 10.13 16.84 11.91
N SER A 140 10.28 15.54 12.20
CA SER A 140 11.52 14.80 11.99
C SER A 140 11.41 13.93 10.74
N PHE A 141 12.54 13.74 10.07
CA PHE A 141 12.63 12.94 8.85
C PHE A 141 13.69 11.86 8.99
N LEU A 142 13.45 10.68 8.40
CA LEU A 142 14.38 9.58 8.35
C LEU A 142 14.65 9.20 6.89
N THR A 143 15.92 9.14 6.50
CA THR A 143 16.32 8.63 5.19
C THR A 143 16.52 7.12 5.29
N ILE A 144 15.78 6.37 4.47
CA ILE A 144 15.79 4.89 4.47
C ILE A 144 16.12 4.39 3.07
N PHE A 145 16.95 3.35 3.03
CA PHE A 145 17.15 2.49 1.87
C PHE A 145 16.81 1.05 2.27
N ALA A 146 15.83 0.44 1.60
CA ALA A 146 15.41 -0.93 1.83
C ALA A 146 15.30 -1.68 0.51
N THR A 147 15.77 -2.93 0.48
CA THR A 147 15.75 -3.81 -0.69
C THR A 147 15.45 -5.24 -0.27
N ILE A 148 14.89 -6.04 -1.18
CA ILE A 148 14.69 -7.48 -0.98
C ILE A 148 15.78 -8.24 -1.74
N GLU A 149 16.36 -9.24 -1.08
CA GLU A 149 17.33 -10.16 -1.68
C GLU A 149 16.79 -11.61 -1.67
N PRO A 150 16.85 -12.34 -2.79
CA PRO A 150 17.18 -11.87 -4.13
C PRO A 150 16.12 -10.85 -4.64
N GLN A 151 16.52 -9.95 -5.55
CA GLN A 151 15.57 -9.02 -6.14
C GLN A 151 14.51 -9.80 -6.93
N LEU A 152 13.30 -9.85 -6.38
CA LEU A 152 12.14 -10.43 -7.05
C LEU A 152 11.78 -9.49 -8.18
N SER A 153 12.23 -9.82 -9.39
CA SER A 153 11.85 -9.06 -10.57
C SER A 153 10.34 -9.17 -10.74
N SER A 154 9.64 -8.04 -10.85
CA SER A 154 8.22 -8.04 -11.25
C SER A 154 8.00 -8.70 -12.63
N ALA A 155 9.07 -9.06 -13.34
CA ALA A 155 9.06 -9.90 -14.53
C ALA A 155 8.61 -11.35 -14.26
N GLU A 156 8.66 -11.85 -13.03
CA GLU A 156 8.04 -13.14 -12.67
C GLU A 156 6.50 -13.11 -12.74
N ASN A 157 5.87 -11.93 -12.83
CA ASN A 157 4.46 -11.83 -13.21
C ASN A 157 4.18 -12.38 -14.63
N ASN A 158 5.22 -12.61 -15.45
CA ASN A 158 5.08 -13.21 -16.77
C ASN A 158 5.40 -14.72 -16.80
N LEU A 159 5.87 -15.33 -15.70
CA LEU A 159 6.35 -16.72 -15.69
C LEU A 159 5.38 -17.72 -15.06
N GLU A 160 4.10 -17.35 -14.90
CA GLU A 160 2.99 -18.31 -14.96
C GLU A 160 2.25 -18.25 -16.31
N LEU A 161 2.92 -17.76 -17.37
CA LEU A 161 2.43 -17.86 -18.76
C LEU A 161 3.12 -18.99 -19.55
N ASP A 162 4.10 -19.68 -18.96
CA ASP A 162 5.00 -20.60 -19.69
C ASP A 162 4.65 -22.09 -19.58
N THR A 163 3.36 -22.39 -19.36
CA THR A 163 2.75 -23.69 -19.68
C THR A 163 1.45 -23.53 -20.45
N PHE A 164 1.43 -22.67 -21.47
CA PHE A 164 0.46 -22.80 -22.56
C PHE A 164 1.17 -22.74 -23.90
N ALA A 165 2.16 -23.62 -24.06
CA ALA A 165 2.43 -24.21 -25.35
C ALA A 165 1.23 -25.08 -25.72
N ASP A 166 0.17 -24.45 -26.23
CA ASP A 166 -0.61 -25.09 -27.28
C ASP A 166 -1.14 -24.02 -28.24
N HIS A 167 -0.92 -24.30 -29.52
CA HIS A 167 -1.30 -23.45 -30.61
C HIS A 167 -2.84 -23.36 -30.71
N GLU A 168 -3.33 -22.21 -31.21
CA GLU A 168 -4.65 -22.01 -31.89
C GLU A 168 -5.83 -21.31 -31.18
N ALA A 169 -5.70 -20.71 -30.00
CA ALA A 169 -6.73 -19.76 -29.54
C ALA A 169 -6.16 -18.64 -28.68
N GLU A 170 -6.22 -17.41 -29.18
CA GLU A 170 -5.91 -16.22 -28.38
C GLU A 170 -6.81 -16.19 -27.15
N THR A 171 -6.20 -16.31 -25.96
CA THR A 171 -6.96 -16.43 -24.71
C THR A 171 -7.59 -15.08 -24.36
N LEU A 172 -8.74 -15.09 -23.66
CA LEU A 172 -9.42 -13.85 -23.22
C LEU A 172 -8.50 -12.93 -22.40
N LEU A 173 -7.50 -13.49 -21.71
CA LEU A 173 -6.48 -12.74 -20.98
C LEU A 173 -5.53 -11.98 -21.91
N GLN A 174 -5.09 -12.59 -23.01
CA GLN A 174 -4.25 -11.92 -24.02
C GLN A 174 -5.00 -10.75 -24.65
N ARG A 175 -6.28 -10.94 -25.00
CA ARG A 175 -7.13 -9.85 -25.53
C ARG A 175 -7.32 -8.72 -24.53
N ALA A 176 -7.59 -9.05 -23.26
CA ALA A 176 -7.71 -8.06 -22.20
C ALA A 176 -6.41 -7.28 -22.00
N TYR A 177 -5.26 -7.93 -22.11
CA TYR A 177 -3.95 -7.28 -22.04
C TYR A 177 -3.74 -6.32 -23.22
N ILE A 178 -3.93 -6.79 -24.45
CA ILE A 178 -3.80 -5.98 -25.68
C ILE A 178 -4.74 -4.78 -25.62
N PHE A 179 -5.99 -4.97 -25.20
CA PHE A 179 -6.97 -3.89 -25.02
C PHE A 179 -6.46 -2.83 -24.04
N LYS A 180 -5.97 -3.25 -22.86
CA LYS A 180 -5.46 -2.33 -21.84
C LYS A 180 -4.30 -1.49 -22.38
N GLN A 181 -3.32 -2.12 -23.05
CA GLN A 181 -2.16 -1.42 -23.58
C GLN A 181 -2.54 -0.43 -24.69
N THR A 182 -3.37 -0.86 -25.62
CA THR A 182 -3.82 -0.04 -26.76
C THR A 182 -4.49 1.24 -26.29
N TRP A 183 -5.44 1.13 -25.36
CA TRP A 183 -6.18 2.31 -24.90
C TRP A 183 -5.39 3.17 -23.91
N LYS A 184 -4.42 2.59 -23.19
CA LYS A 184 -3.54 3.37 -22.30
C LYS A 184 -2.59 4.25 -23.09
N ALA A 185 -2.16 3.80 -24.27
CA ALA A 185 -1.40 4.62 -25.20
C ALA A 185 -2.23 5.79 -25.75
N VAL A 186 -3.51 5.56 -26.09
CA VAL A 186 -4.41 6.59 -26.61
C VAL A 186 -4.86 7.59 -25.53
N PHE A 187 -5.13 7.10 -24.31
CA PHE A 187 -5.61 7.90 -23.19
C PHE A 187 -4.80 7.67 -21.90
N PRO A 188 -3.60 8.27 -21.77
CA PRO A 188 -2.71 8.01 -20.63
C PRO A 188 -3.30 8.37 -19.27
N LYS A 189 -4.10 9.44 -19.21
CA LYS A 189 -4.74 9.93 -17.98
C LYS A 189 -5.98 9.13 -17.57
N ARG A 190 -6.55 8.30 -18.46
CA ARG A 190 -7.74 7.49 -18.13
C ARG A 190 -7.34 6.22 -17.38
N ARG A 191 -8.17 5.84 -16.41
CA ARG A 191 -8.07 4.56 -15.72
C ARG A 191 -8.71 3.50 -16.61
N ILE A 192 -7.92 2.54 -17.08
CA ILE A 192 -8.39 1.43 -17.92
C ILE A 192 -8.23 0.14 -17.13
N MET A 193 -9.36 -0.47 -16.81
CA MET A 193 -9.45 -1.71 -16.04
C MET A 193 -10.06 -2.81 -16.89
N THR A 194 -9.43 -3.98 -16.86
CA THR A 194 -9.92 -5.18 -17.56
C THR A 194 -10.22 -6.32 -16.60
N SER A 195 -9.80 -6.20 -15.34
CA SER A 195 -10.08 -7.15 -14.26
C SER A 195 -10.40 -6.44 -12.94
N VAL A 196 -11.14 -7.15 -12.09
CA VAL A 196 -11.60 -6.74 -10.76
C VAL A 196 -11.40 -7.88 -9.76
N PHE A 197 -11.32 -7.56 -8.48
CA PHE A 197 -11.25 -8.57 -7.42
C PHE A 197 -12.64 -9.07 -7.05
N ASN A 198 -12.80 -10.38 -6.91
CA ASN A 198 -14.03 -10.96 -6.37
C ASN A 198 -14.06 -10.91 -4.83
N ASN A 199 -15.16 -11.36 -4.24
CA ASN A 199 -15.32 -11.47 -2.77
C ASN A 199 -14.31 -12.41 -2.08
N GLN A 200 -13.56 -13.22 -2.84
CA GLN A 200 -12.47 -14.08 -2.37
C GLN A 200 -11.08 -13.48 -2.60
N GLY A 201 -10.98 -12.24 -3.06
CA GLY A 201 -9.70 -11.57 -3.36
C GLY A 201 -8.98 -12.09 -4.62
N ARG A 202 -9.66 -12.89 -5.46
CA ARG A 202 -9.10 -13.37 -6.74
C ARG A 202 -9.32 -12.33 -7.82
N ASN A 203 -8.29 -12.08 -8.64
CA ASN A 203 -8.38 -11.20 -9.80
C ASN A 203 -9.11 -11.91 -10.96
N ILE A 204 -10.23 -11.34 -11.42
CA ILE A 204 -11.10 -11.92 -12.45
C ILE A 204 -11.40 -10.87 -13.51
N LEU A 205 -11.46 -11.28 -14.79
CA LEU A 205 -11.87 -10.39 -15.88
C LEU A 205 -13.27 -9.80 -15.65
N VAL A 206 -13.41 -8.49 -15.88
CA VAL A 206 -14.69 -7.76 -15.74
C VAL A 206 -15.78 -8.39 -16.61
N THR A 207 -15.41 -8.95 -17.76
CA THR A 207 -16.34 -9.63 -18.67
C THR A 207 -17.08 -10.81 -18.03
N LYS A 208 -16.60 -11.40 -16.93
CA LYS A 208 -17.34 -12.43 -16.19
C LYS A 208 -18.54 -11.90 -15.40
N TYR A 209 -18.54 -10.59 -15.10
CA TYR A 209 -19.63 -9.91 -14.41
C TYR A 209 -20.62 -9.26 -15.38
N ILE A 210 -20.30 -9.28 -16.67
CA ILE A 210 -21.19 -8.80 -17.73
C ILE A 210 -21.93 -10.01 -18.28
N SER A 211 -23.22 -10.09 -17.98
CA SER A 211 -24.12 -11.10 -18.52
C SER A 211 -25.23 -10.44 -19.35
N PRO A 212 -25.70 -11.09 -20.43
CA PRO A 212 -26.88 -10.60 -21.13
C PRO A 212 -28.09 -10.63 -20.19
N LEU A 213 -28.82 -9.51 -20.14
CA LEU A 213 -30.10 -9.45 -19.44
C LEU A 213 -31.19 -9.95 -20.40
N ASN A 214 -32.08 -10.81 -19.91
CA ASN A 214 -33.22 -11.26 -20.69
C ASN A 214 -34.22 -10.11 -20.87
N PRO A 215 -34.82 -9.93 -22.06
CA PRO A 215 -35.87 -8.93 -22.23
C PRO A 215 -37.09 -9.28 -21.35
N PRO A 216 -37.85 -8.28 -20.86
CA PRO A 216 -39.07 -8.51 -20.10
C PRO A 216 -40.05 -9.43 -20.84
N GLN A 217 -40.56 -10.45 -20.14
CA GLN A 217 -41.44 -11.47 -20.74
C GLN A 217 -42.70 -10.88 -21.39
N LEU A 218 -43.24 -9.79 -20.82
CA LEU A 218 -44.37 -9.05 -21.38
C LEU A 218 -44.16 -8.62 -22.84
N PHE A 219 -42.93 -8.30 -23.23
CA PHE A 219 -42.63 -7.92 -24.62
C PHE A 219 -42.54 -9.13 -25.54
N LEU A 220 -42.10 -10.28 -25.02
CA LEU A 220 -42.06 -11.55 -25.75
C LEU A 220 -43.47 -12.10 -26.01
N ASP A 221 -44.38 -11.90 -25.06
CA ASP A 221 -45.75 -12.44 -25.09
C ASP A 221 -46.73 -11.57 -25.90
N MET A 222 -46.36 -10.33 -26.24
CA MET A 222 -47.24 -9.38 -26.92
C MET A 222 -47.46 -9.72 -28.40
N TYR A 223 -46.42 -10.23 -29.08
CA TYR A 223 -46.47 -10.64 -30.48
C TYR A 223 -45.87 -12.04 -30.66
N PRO A 224 -46.52 -13.10 -30.13
CA PRO A 224 -45.95 -14.45 -30.09
C PRO A 224 -45.78 -15.10 -31.47
N LYS A 225 -46.39 -14.51 -32.51
CA LYS A 225 -46.35 -15.00 -33.89
C LYS A 225 -45.54 -14.10 -34.84
N ASP A 226 -45.01 -12.97 -34.37
CA ASP A 226 -44.26 -12.03 -35.19
C ASP A 226 -42.97 -11.58 -34.49
N PRO A 227 -41.83 -12.25 -34.75
CA PRO A 227 -40.56 -11.94 -34.09
C PRO A 227 -40.00 -10.56 -34.49
N ASN A 228 -40.35 -10.04 -35.66
CA ASN A 228 -39.86 -8.73 -36.12
C ASN A 228 -40.50 -7.60 -35.29
N SER A 229 -41.82 -7.66 -35.11
CA SER A 229 -42.54 -6.72 -34.25
C SER A 229 -42.07 -6.78 -32.79
N THR A 230 -41.74 -7.97 -32.28
CA THR A 230 -41.15 -8.15 -30.94
C THR A 230 -39.76 -7.50 -30.84
N SER A 231 -38.92 -7.65 -31.85
CA SER A 231 -37.58 -7.00 -31.90
C SER A 231 -37.68 -5.48 -31.96
N ASP A 232 -38.61 -4.93 -32.75
CA ASP A 232 -38.84 -3.48 -32.84
C ASP A 232 -39.32 -2.92 -31.50
N LEU A 233 -40.14 -3.66 -30.78
CA LEU A 233 -40.60 -3.27 -29.43
C LEU A 233 -39.45 -3.28 -28.41
N ILE A 234 -38.62 -4.32 -28.42
CA ILE A 234 -37.46 -4.44 -27.52
C ILE A 234 -36.43 -3.35 -27.81
N SER A 235 -36.12 -3.09 -29.09
CA SER A 235 -35.18 -2.03 -29.47
C SER A 235 -35.69 -0.65 -29.07
N ARG A 236 -36.98 -0.39 -29.24
CA ARG A 236 -37.63 0.84 -28.74
C ARG A 236 -37.52 0.93 -27.22
N PHE A 237 -37.76 -0.16 -26.49
CA PHE A 237 -37.62 -0.18 -25.04
C PHE A 237 -36.19 0.16 -24.60
N VAL A 238 -35.17 -0.47 -25.20
CA VAL A 238 -33.76 -0.20 -24.90
C VAL A 238 -33.40 1.27 -25.22
N SER A 239 -33.96 1.84 -26.29
CA SER A 239 -33.73 3.25 -26.64
C SER A 239 -34.31 4.25 -25.63
N LEU A 240 -35.27 3.81 -24.80
CA LEU A 240 -35.87 4.63 -23.76
C LEU A 240 -35.14 4.51 -22.42
N ILE A 241 -34.16 3.61 -22.28
CA ILE A 241 -33.35 3.51 -21.07
C ILE A 241 -32.48 4.78 -20.99
N PRO A 242 -32.63 5.62 -19.94
CA PRO A 242 -31.88 6.84 -19.83
C PRO A 242 -30.38 6.54 -19.64
N CYS A 243 -29.54 7.07 -20.53
CA CYS A 243 -28.10 7.10 -20.33
C CYS A 243 -27.71 8.42 -19.66
N ILE A 244 -27.38 8.37 -18.36
CA ILE A 244 -26.80 9.51 -17.65
C ILE A 244 -25.31 9.55 -18.01
N ALA A 245 -24.81 10.70 -18.47
CA ALA A 245 -23.38 10.89 -18.64
C ALA A 245 -22.71 10.98 -17.26
N ASP A 246 -21.55 10.33 -17.07
CA ASP A 246 -20.77 10.28 -15.82
C ASP A 246 -20.38 11.66 -15.21
N THR A 247 -20.75 12.77 -15.85
CA THR A 247 -20.40 14.14 -15.46
C THR A 247 -21.47 14.86 -14.62
N VAL A 248 -22.52 14.18 -14.16
CA VAL A 248 -23.48 14.81 -13.23
C VAL A 248 -22.91 14.72 -11.82
N ASP A 249 -22.40 15.86 -11.36
CA ASP A 249 -21.92 16.15 -10.00
C ASP A 249 -22.72 15.43 -8.91
N GLU A 250 -22.00 14.96 -7.88
CA GLU A 250 -22.46 14.26 -6.66
C GLU A 250 -23.54 15.01 -5.82
N ASN A 251 -24.10 16.12 -6.31
CA ASN A 251 -25.03 16.97 -5.57
C ASN A 251 -26.48 16.95 -6.05
N ASN A 252 -26.82 16.20 -7.10
CA ASN A 252 -28.22 15.95 -7.42
C ASN A 252 -28.56 14.51 -7.06
N ASP A 253 -29.54 14.38 -6.17
CA ASP A 253 -30.21 13.15 -5.76
C ASP A 253 -30.94 12.56 -6.97
N VAL A 254 -30.17 12.01 -7.91
CA VAL A 254 -30.69 11.28 -9.06
C VAL A 254 -30.82 9.84 -8.60
N ASP A 255 -32.07 9.41 -8.37
CA ASP A 255 -32.41 8.01 -8.21
C ASP A 255 -31.91 7.25 -9.44
N VAL A 256 -30.70 6.68 -9.34
CA VAL A 256 -30.16 5.79 -10.35
C VAL A 256 -30.98 4.52 -10.25
N TRP A 257 -31.75 4.22 -11.30
CA TRP A 257 -32.51 2.99 -11.41
C TRP A 257 -31.54 1.81 -11.50
N MET A 258 -31.16 1.26 -10.35
CA MET A 258 -30.45 -0.01 -10.23
C MET A 258 -31.45 -1.14 -10.47
N THR A 259 -31.99 -1.26 -11.68
CA THR A 259 -32.81 -2.42 -12.03
C THR A 259 -31.91 -3.59 -12.37
N SER A 260 -31.58 -4.38 -11.37
CA SER A 260 -31.12 -5.76 -11.55
C SER A 260 -31.89 -6.66 -10.60
N GLU A 261 -33.07 -7.11 -11.06
CA GLU A 261 -33.53 -8.47 -10.77
C GLU A 261 -33.07 -9.39 -11.90
#